data_AF-A0A094JVT2-F1
#
_entry.id   AF-A0A094JVT2-F1
#
_cell.length_a   1.000
_cell.length_b   1.000
_cell.length_c   1.000
_cell.angle_alpha   90.00
_cell.angle_beta   90.00
_cell.angle_gamma   90.00
#
_symmetry.space_group_name_H-M   'P 1'
#
loop_
_entity.id
_entity.type
_entity.pdbx_description
1 polymer ?
#
loop_
_entity_poly.entity_id
_entity_poly.type
_entity_poly.pdbx_seq_one_letter_code
_entity_poly.pdbx_strand_id
1 'polypeptide(L)'
;MSQASSCACTAIPFGPGATLRARGHIFIPRLGVDSGKEHISTLFEYNGNFVSGDQIIKSLRSPPPHAHRATPARTSSHKAAIMGVENKKTRTKTRRHTRDLDQIKSDMLSSKHLSQYQATKATEDLPGLGEFYCVECAKWFEGENSQRTHLKGKNHKRRVKALKDEPYSQKEAEAAVGLRTDNGPLRTSMSKPQTIEVEMAT
;
A
#
# COMPACT_ATOMS: atom_id res chain seq x y z
N MET A 1 72.56 -26.36 7.29
CA MET A 1 71.57 -25.43 6.71
C MET A 1 70.28 -26.20 6.47
N SER A 2 69.14 -25.55 6.71
CA SER A 2 67.75 -26.07 6.62
C SER A 2 67.21 -26.73 7.90
N GLN A 3 66.43 -25.94 8.65
CA GLN A 3 65.63 -26.36 9.81
C GLN A 3 64.19 -26.61 9.35
N ALA A 4 63.58 -27.68 9.87
CA ALA A 4 62.19 -28.03 9.66
C ALA A 4 61.26 -27.01 10.35
N SER A 5 60.28 -26.48 9.62
CA SER A 5 59.24 -25.58 10.14
C SER A 5 57.97 -26.40 10.42
N SER A 6 57.62 -26.51 11.71
CA SER A 6 56.41 -27.17 12.21
C SER A 6 55.22 -26.20 12.22
N CYS A 7 54.14 -26.56 11.54
CA CYS A 7 52.86 -25.85 11.61
C CYS A 7 52.10 -26.25 12.87
N ALA A 8 51.96 -25.33 13.83
CA ALA A 8 51.09 -25.48 14.99
C ALA A 8 49.73 -24.82 14.71
N CYS A 9 48.66 -25.62 14.74
CA CYS A 9 47.27 -25.17 14.72
C CYS A 9 46.87 -24.70 16.12
N THR A 10 46.58 -23.40 16.30
CA THR A 10 46.00 -22.85 17.52
C THR A 10 44.50 -22.65 17.35
N ALA A 11 43.73 -23.46 18.06
CA ALA A 11 42.29 -23.30 18.26
C ALA A 11 42.03 -22.19 19.29
N ILE A 12 41.12 -21.25 18.97
CA ILE A 12 40.63 -20.23 19.90
C ILE A 12 39.14 -20.48 20.17
N PRO A 13 38.76 -20.91 21.39
CA PRO A 13 37.38 -20.89 21.84
C PRO A 13 37.09 -19.65 22.70
N PHE A 14 36.06 -18.88 22.37
CA PHE A 14 35.47 -17.91 23.30
C PHE A 14 33.94 -18.06 23.32
N GLY A 15 33.42 -18.23 24.52
CA GLY A 15 32.02 -18.54 24.83
C GLY A 15 31.08 -17.31 24.91
N PRO A 16 29.87 -17.50 25.47
CA PRO A 16 28.71 -16.61 25.34
C PRO A 16 28.54 -15.63 26.52
N GLY A 17 27.88 -14.48 26.31
CA GLY A 17 27.47 -13.59 27.41
C GLY A 17 26.92 -12.23 26.98
N ALA A 18 25.76 -11.87 27.53
CA ALA A 18 24.90 -10.73 27.21
C ALA A 18 25.47 -9.33 27.50
N THR A 19 24.92 -8.29 26.84
CA THR A 19 24.59 -7.00 27.50
C THR A 19 23.38 -6.30 26.83
N LEU A 20 22.45 -5.85 27.67
CA LEU A 20 21.27 -5.03 27.34
C LEU A 20 21.67 -3.68 26.74
N ARG A 21 21.02 -3.28 25.63
CA ARG A 21 21.01 -1.88 25.18
C ARG A 21 19.92 -1.09 25.91
N ALA A 22 20.31 -0.38 26.96
CA ALA A 22 19.51 0.68 27.56
C ALA A 22 19.45 1.89 26.61
N ARG A 23 18.23 2.36 26.31
CA ARG A 23 17.97 3.58 25.53
C ARG A 23 18.13 4.80 26.45
N GLY A 24 19.23 5.54 26.30
CA GLY A 24 19.38 6.87 26.89
C GLY A 24 18.52 7.88 26.14
N HIS A 25 17.48 8.39 26.79
CA HIS A 25 16.72 9.55 26.34
C HIS A 25 17.41 10.80 26.89
N ILE A 26 18.00 11.61 26.00
CA ILE A 26 18.61 12.89 26.36
C ILE A 26 17.46 13.85 26.72
N PHE A 27 17.38 14.19 28.01
CA PHE A 27 16.47 15.19 28.56
C PHE A 27 17.12 16.57 28.43
N ILE A 28 16.58 17.41 27.55
CA ILE A 28 16.98 18.83 27.42
C ILE A 28 15.99 19.66 28.25
N PRO A 29 16.40 20.31 29.35
CA PRO A 29 15.51 21.18 30.12
C PRO A 29 15.27 22.51 29.39
N ARG A 30 14.00 22.88 29.26
CA ARG A 30 13.53 24.18 28.76
C ARG A 30 13.54 25.19 29.90
N LEU A 31 14.42 26.19 29.82
CA LEU A 31 14.44 27.36 30.71
C LEU A 31 13.59 28.51 30.13
N GLY A 32 12.91 29.25 31.03
CA GLY A 32 12.26 30.55 30.79
C GLY A 32 10.77 30.46 30.40
N VAL A 33 9.83 31.25 30.93
CA VAL A 33 9.92 32.58 31.56
C VAL A 33 8.68 32.78 32.45
N ASP A 34 8.88 33.26 33.68
CA ASP A 34 7.84 33.78 34.58
C ASP A 34 7.32 35.12 34.07
N SER A 35 6.00 35.31 34.01
CA SER A 35 5.40 36.65 34.02
C SER A 35 3.93 36.57 34.45
N GLY A 36 3.66 37.23 35.58
CA GLY A 36 2.41 37.20 36.31
C GLY A 36 1.21 37.73 35.53
N LYS A 37 0.05 37.19 35.88
CA LYS A 37 -1.25 37.81 35.62
C LYS A 37 -1.86 38.14 36.98
N GLU A 38 -1.54 39.34 37.43
CA GLU A 38 -2.21 40.03 38.53
C GLU A 38 -3.73 40.08 38.23
N HIS A 39 -4.53 39.60 39.17
CA HIS A 39 -5.98 39.71 39.15
C HIS A 39 -6.35 41.15 39.50
N ILE A 40 -6.63 41.97 38.49
CA ILE A 40 -7.15 43.32 38.71
C ILE A 40 -8.61 43.19 39.16
N SER A 41 -8.83 43.14 40.47
CA SER A 41 -10.14 43.32 41.07
C SER A 41 -10.52 44.79 40.96
N THR A 42 -11.17 45.18 39.86
CA THR A 42 -11.87 46.47 39.82
C THR A 42 -13.09 46.37 40.75
N LEU A 43 -12.92 46.82 42.00
CA LEU A 43 -14.03 47.27 42.83
C LEU A 43 -14.70 48.46 42.12
N PHE A 44 -15.97 48.32 41.79
CA PHE A 44 -16.82 49.46 41.42
C PHE A 44 -17.84 49.64 42.55
N GLU A 45 -17.70 50.74 43.27
CA GLU A 45 -18.62 51.15 44.32
C GLU A 45 -19.94 51.57 43.68
N TYR A 46 -21.03 50.89 44.03
CA TYR A 46 -22.38 51.37 43.73
C TYR A 46 -23.26 51.16 44.96
N ASN A 47 -23.63 52.28 45.59
CA ASN A 47 -24.75 52.45 46.51
C ASN A 47 -24.78 51.57 47.77
N GLY A 48 -23.71 51.61 48.57
CA GLY A 48 -23.81 51.62 50.03
C GLY A 48 -24.41 50.40 50.76
N ASN A 49 -24.60 49.25 50.12
CA ASN A 49 -25.13 48.04 50.76
C ASN A 49 -24.28 46.81 50.41
N PHE A 50 -23.63 46.23 51.43
CA PHE A 50 -22.81 45.02 51.36
C PHE A 50 -23.70 43.77 51.37
N VAL A 51 -23.84 43.10 50.23
CA VAL A 51 -24.50 41.77 50.15
C VAL A 51 -23.55 40.81 49.45
N SER A 52 -23.22 39.71 50.11
CA SER A 52 -22.30 38.68 49.62
C SER A 52 -22.78 38.06 48.30
N GLY A 53 -21.92 38.11 47.28
CA GLY A 53 -22.21 37.71 45.89
C GLY A 53 -22.52 36.23 45.64
N ASP A 54 -22.55 35.40 46.69
CA ASP A 54 -22.76 33.95 46.57
C ASP A 54 -24.24 33.54 46.42
N GLN A 55 -25.17 34.48 46.57
CA GLN A 55 -26.63 34.22 46.51
C GLN A 55 -27.25 34.50 45.12
N ILE A 56 -26.56 35.17 44.18
CA ILE A 56 -27.15 35.54 42.87
C ILE A 56 -26.81 34.53 41.76
N ILE A 57 -25.71 33.77 41.85
CA ILE A 57 -25.30 32.85 40.77
C ILE A 57 -25.98 31.47 40.82
N LYS A 58 -26.71 31.13 41.90
CA LYS A 58 -27.39 29.82 42.04
C LYS A 58 -28.83 29.77 41.51
N SER A 59 -29.43 30.90 41.08
CA SER A 59 -30.84 30.91 40.64
C SER A 59 -31.05 31.00 39.12
N LEU A 60 -30.01 31.23 38.30
CA LEU A 60 -30.13 31.36 36.83
C LEU A 60 -29.36 30.31 36.02
N ARG A 61 -29.03 29.17 36.63
CA ARG A 61 -28.43 28.04 35.89
C ARG A 61 -29.02 26.69 36.33
N SER A 62 -30.35 26.61 36.37
CA SER A 62 -31.01 25.31 36.23
C SER A 62 -30.97 24.95 34.74
N PRO A 63 -30.17 23.96 34.31
CA PRO A 63 -30.22 23.50 32.93
C PRO A 63 -31.62 22.95 32.67
N PRO A 64 -32.26 23.33 31.57
CA PRO A 64 -33.59 22.84 31.27
C PRO A 64 -33.57 21.32 30.98
N PRO A 65 -34.61 20.56 31.35
CA PRO A 65 -34.68 19.12 31.11
C PRO A 65 -35.06 18.86 29.65
N HIS A 66 -34.16 19.13 28.73
CA HIS A 66 -34.29 18.65 27.35
C HIS A 66 -33.07 17.82 26.99
N ALA A 67 -33.31 16.52 26.98
CA ALA A 67 -32.65 15.50 26.19
C ALA A 67 -31.12 15.69 26.05
N HIS A 68 -30.38 14.95 26.88
CA HIS A 68 -29.21 14.24 26.40
C HIS A 68 -29.66 13.33 25.25
N ARG A 69 -29.85 13.93 24.06
CA ARG A 69 -29.84 13.18 22.82
C ARG A 69 -28.41 12.70 22.72
N ALA A 70 -28.17 11.48 23.21
CA ALA A 70 -26.95 10.76 22.96
C ALA A 70 -26.66 10.94 21.46
N THR A 71 -25.62 11.70 21.14
CA THR A 71 -25.09 11.66 19.79
C THR A 71 -24.76 10.19 19.56
N PRO A 72 -25.35 9.51 18.56
CA PRO A 72 -25.05 8.10 18.36
C PRO A 72 -23.54 8.00 18.22
N ALA A 73 -22.94 7.13 19.04
CA ALA A 73 -21.52 6.90 19.07
C ALA A 73 -20.97 6.89 17.64
N ARG A 74 -19.98 7.77 17.37
CA ARG A 74 -19.28 7.85 16.08
C ARG A 74 -18.98 6.44 15.61
N THR A 75 -19.74 5.96 14.63
CA THR A 75 -19.60 4.62 14.10
C THR A 75 -18.21 4.47 13.50
N SER A 76 -17.70 3.24 13.48
CA SER A 76 -16.37 2.83 13.02
C SER A 76 -15.88 3.48 11.71
N SER A 77 -16.80 3.98 10.87
CA SER A 77 -16.53 4.74 9.65
C SER A 77 -15.68 6.00 9.86
N HIS A 78 -15.84 6.73 10.97
CA HIS A 78 -15.09 7.98 11.17
C HIS A 78 -13.61 7.71 11.51
N LYS A 79 -13.32 6.58 12.17
CA LYS A 79 -11.94 6.14 12.46
C LYS A 79 -11.25 5.59 11.21
N ALA A 80 -12.00 4.90 10.34
CA ALA A 80 -11.52 4.44 9.03
C ALA A 80 -11.19 5.61 8.08
N ALA A 81 -12.01 6.67 8.07
CA ALA A 81 -11.76 7.88 7.29
C ALA A 81 -10.50 8.63 7.75
N ILE A 82 -10.26 8.73 9.07
CA ILE A 82 -9.04 9.34 9.66
C ILE A 82 -7.78 8.54 9.29
N MET A 83 -7.89 7.22 9.15
CA MET A 83 -6.78 6.33 8.74
C MET A 83 -6.67 6.14 7.22
N GLY A 84 -7.38 6.94 6.41
CA GLY A 84 -7.30 6.88 4.94
C GLY A 84 -7.79 5.56 4.33
N VAL A 85 -8.55 4.75 5.08
CA VAL A 85 -9.10 3.48 4.58
C VAL A 85 -10.38 3.79 3.81
N GLU A 86 -10.22 4.04 2.51
CA GLU A 86 -11.32 4.26 1.57
C GLU A 86 -12.33 3.10 1.59
N ASN A 87 -13.61 3.41 1.42
CA ASN A 87 -14.68 2.41 1.36
C ASN A 87 -14.43 1.39 0.24
N LYS A 88 -14.37 0.09 0.55
CA LYS A 88 -14.11 -1.00 -0.42
C LYS A 88 -15.03 -0.95 -1.66
N LYS A 89 -16.26 -0.46 -1.50
CA LYS A 89 -17.23 -0.30 -2.59
C LYS A 89 -16.81 0.75 -3.63
N THR A 90 -15.94 1.70 -3.30
CA THR A 90 -15.51 2.76 -4.24
C THR A 90 -14.31 2.34 -5.08
N ARG A 91 -13.45 1.46 -4.54
CA ARG A 91 -12.23 0.97 -5.19
C ARG A 91 -12.54 -0.09 -6.26
N THR A 92 -13.51 -0.95 -6.01
CA THR A 92 -13.90 -2.06 -6.90
C THR A 92 -14.83 -1.62 -8.05
N LYS A 93 -14.98 -0.32 -8.28
CA LYS A 93 -15.84 0.18 -9.37
C LYS A 93 -15.15 0.00 -10.72
N THR A 94 -15.92 -0.35 -11.74
CA THR A 94 -15.46 -0.59 -13.13
C THR A 94 -14.62 0.56 -13.69
N ARG A 95 -14.96 1.82 -13.40
CA ARG A 95 -14.18 3.00 -13.84
C ARG A 95 -12.73 3.06 -13.33
N ARG A 96 -12.35 2.24 -12.34
CA ARG A 96 -11.00 2.13 -11.78
C ARG A 96 -10.44 0.71 -11.91
N HIS A 97 -11.05 -0.09 -12.79
CA HIS A 97 -10.62 -1.45 -13.02
C HIS A 97 -9.19 -1.49 -13.54
N THR A 98 -8.41 -2.40 -12.97
CA THR A 98 -7.03 -2.66 -13.37
C THR A 98 -6.99 -3.95 -14.19
N ARG A 99 -5.93 -4.13 -14.96
CA ARG A 99 -5.76 -5.35 -15.78
C ARG A 99 -5.80 -6.63 -14.94
N ASP A 100 -6.57 -7.60 -15.42
CA ASP A 100 -6.78 -8.89 -14.76
C ASP A 100 -5.57 -9.83 -14.90
N LEU A 101 -5.51 -10.86 -14.05
CA LEU A 101 -4.36 -11.79 -13.99
C LEU A 101 -4.24 -12.67 -15.24
N ASP A 102 -5.37 -13.10 -15.78
CA ASP A 102 -5.48 -13.89 -17.01
C ASP A 102 -4.99 -13.11 -18.23
N GLN A 103 -5.37 -11.83 -18.34
CA GLN A 103 -4.90 -10.93 -19.40
C GLN A 103 -3.39 -10.73 -19.33
N ILE A 104 -2.84 -10.48 -18.15
CA ILE A 104 -1.39 -10.33 -17.98
C ILE A 104 -0.65 -11.62 -18.35
N LYS A 105 -1.20 -12.78 -18.00
CA LYS A 105 -0.59 -14.06 -18.38
C LYS A 105 -0.60 -14.24 -19.90
N SER A 106 -1.65 -13.83 -20.60
CA SER A 106 -1.68 -13.83 -22.07
C SER A 106 -0.63 -12.89 -22.70
N ASP A 107 -0.36 -11.74 -22.07
CA ASP A 107 0.69 -10.81 -22.51
C ASP A 107 2.09 -11.40 -22.29
N MET A 108 2.30 -12.14 -21.20
CA MET A 108 3.57 -12.83 -20.94
C MET A 108 3.82 -13.97 -21.93
N LEU A 109 2.77 -14.67 -22.35
CA LEU A 109 2.87 -15.77 -23.32
C LEU A 109 3.08 -15.26 -24.75
N SER A 110 2.53 -14.09 -25.08
CA SER A 110 2.57 -13.58 -26.45
C SER A 110 3.02 -12.12 -26.51
N SER A 111 4.19 -11.90 -27.11
CA SER A 111 4.73 -10.55 -27.32
C SER A 111 3.80 -9.66 -28.17
N LYS A 112 2.99 -10.25 -29.07
CA LYS A 112 2.01 -9.51 -29.87
C LYS A 112 0.94 -8.83 -29.01
N HIS A 113 0.40 -9.53 -28.00
CA HIS A 113 -0.61 -8.97 -27.09
C HIS A 113 -0.04 -7.80 -26.29
N LEU A 114 1.19 -7.95 -25.80
CA LEU A 114 1.90 -6.89 -25.09
C LEU A 114 2.04 -5.64 -25.97
N SER A 115 2.56 -5.79 -27.19
CA SER A 115 2.76 -4.66 -28.11
C SER A 115 1.43 -3.99 -28.48
N GLN A 116 0.37 -4.77 -28.73
CA GLN A 116 -0.97 -4.23 -28.96
C GLN A 116 -1.47 -3.43 -27.76
N TYR A 117 -1.31 -3.96 -26.54
CA TYR A 117 -1.72 -3.26 -25.33
C TYR A 117 -0.95 -1.94 -25.15
N GLN A 118 0.37 -1.95 -25.35
CA GLN A 118 1.18 -0.72 -25.24
C GLN A 118 0.78 0.31 -26.30
N ALA A 119 0.49 -0.12 -27.54
CA ALA A 119 0.04 0.77 -28.61
C ALA A 119 -1.32 1.43 -28.34
N THR A 120 -2.19 0.85 -27.49
CA THR A 120 -3.45 1.51 -27.10
C THR A 120 -3.25 2.74 -26.22
N LYS A 121 -2.04 2.95 -25.70
CA LYS A 121 -1.70 4.06 -24.81
C LYS A 121 -0.77 5.04 -25.53
N ALA A 122 -1.19 6.30 -25.62
CA ALA A 122 -0.34 7.35 -26.16
C ALA A 122 0.83 7.61 -25.21
N THR A 123 2.06 7.65 -25.73
CA THR A 123 3.28 7.81 -24.93
C THR A 123 3.30 9.12 -24.13
N GLU A 124 2.65 10.16 -24.66
CA GLU A 124 2.60 11.51 -24.06
C GLU A 124 1.78 11.56 -22.76
N ASP A 125 0.73 10.73 -22.65
CA ASP A 125 -0.15 10.69 -21.48
C ASP A 125 0.40 9.81 -20.34
N LEU A 126 1.48 9.06 -20.62
CA LEU A 126 2.03 8.06 -19.72
C LEU A 126 3.18 8.64 -18.88
N PRO A 127 3.30 8.21 -17.60
CA PRO A 127 4.44 8.62 -16.79
C PRO A 127 5.73 8.08 -17.40
N GLY A 128 6.78 8.91 -17.44
CA GLY A 128 8.08 8.54 -18.01
C GLY A 128 8.02 8.22 -19.50
N LEU A 129 7.12 8.86 -20.27
CA LEU A 129 6.92 8.66 -21.71
C LEU A 129 6.63 7.21 -22.13
N GLY A 130 6.21 6.37 -21.18
CA GLY A 130 6.00 4.95 -21.44
C GLY A 130 7.29 4.13 -21.58
N GLU A 131 8.43 4.59 -21.07
CA GLU A 131 9.67 3.80 -21.13
C GLU A 131 9.72 2.72 -20.03
N PHE A 132 9.31 3.07 -18.81
CA PHE A 132 9.45 2.19 -17.64
C PHE A 132 8.16 1.45 -17.32
N TYR A 133 8.00 0.25 -17.89
CA TYR A 133 6.82 -0.60 -17.70
C TYR A 133 7.09 -1.88 -16.91
N CYS A 134 6.22 -2.22 -15.96
CA CYS A 134 6.18 -3.56 -15.36
C CYS A 134 5.01 -4.36 -15.92
N VAL A 135 5.32 -5.43 -16.66
CA VAL A 135 4.32 -6.31 -17.30
C VAL A 135 3.42 -6.98 -16.25
N GLU A 136 4.01 -7.55 -15.20
CA GLU A 136 3.27 -8.35 -14.21
C GLU A 136 2.25 -7.55 -13.40
N CYS A 137 2.57 -6.28 -13.13
CA CYS A 137 1.71 -5.38 -12.36
C CYS A 137 0.90 -4.44 -13.26
N ALA A 138 1.10 -4.51 -14.59
CA ALA A 138 0.52 -3.62 -15.59
C ALA A 138 0.61 -2.12 -15.21
N LYS A 139 1.78 -1.70 -14.72
CA LYS A 139 2.01 -0.34 -14.19
C LYS A 139 3.17 0.35 -14.87
N TRP A 140 2.96 1.62 -15.21
CA TRP A 140 3.96 2.55 -15.73
C TRP A 140 4.62 3.34 -14.60
N PHE A 141 5.90 3.64 -14.77
CA PHE A 141 6.73 4.37 -13.82
C PHE A 141 7.40 5.57 -14.50
N GLU A 142 7.73 6.58 -13.70
CA GLU A 142 8.37 7.81 -14.18
C GLU A 142 9.87 7.63 -14.49
N GLY A 143 10.53 6.66 -13.85
CA GLY A 143 11.98 6.47 -13.95
C GLY A 143 12.45 5.09 -13.54
N GLU A 144 13.68 4.76 -13.91
CA GLU A 144 14.29 3.44 -13.68
C GLU A 144 14.38 3.07 -12.19
N ASN A 145 14.74 4.03 -11.33
CA ASN A 145 14.86 3.80 -9.88
C ASN A 145 13.51 3.41 -9.25
N SER A 146 12.41 4.03 -9.70
CA SER A 146 11.05 3.73 -9.26
C SER A 146 10.61 2.32 -9.69
N GLN A 147 10.97 1.91 -10.91
CA GLN A 147 10.73 0.55 -11.39
C GLN A 147 11.56 -0.47 -10.60
N ARG A 148 12.85 -0.23 -10.40
CA ARG A 148 13.74 -1.12 -9.64
C ARG A 148 13.30 -1.33 -8.20
N THR A 149 12.86 -0.26 -7.53
CA THR A 149 12.32 -0.35 -6.15
C THR A 149 10.98 -1.10 -6.13
N HIS A 150 10.13 -0.91 -7.13
CA HIS A 150 8.89 -1.67 -7.29
C HIS A 150 9.13 -3.18 -7.41
N LEU A 151 10.07 -3.60 -8.26
CA LEU A 151 10.41 -5.02 -8.47
C LEU A 151 10.86 -5.70 -7.17
N LYS A 152 11.59 -4.98 -6.31
CA LYS A 152 12.04 -5.50 -5.00
C LYS A 152 10.90 -5.54 -3.95
N GLY A 153 9.82 -4.81 -4.19
CA GLY A 153 8.71 -4.62 -3.26
C GLY A 153 7.83 -5.86 -3.04
N LYS A 154 7.11 -5.86 -1.91
CA LYS A 154 6.23 -6.98 -1.51
C LYS A 154 5.03 -7.16 -2.46
N ASN A 155 4.46 -6.07 -2.97
CA ASN A 155 3.29 -6.12 -3.85
C ASN A 155 3.60 -6.81 -5.17
N HIS A 156 4.74 -6.47 -5.79
CA HIS A 156 5.23 -7.13 -6.99
C HIS A 156 5.47 -8.61 -6.73
N LYS A 157 6.23 -8.96 -5.69
CA LYS A 157 6.47 -10.37 -5.31
C LYS A 157 5.19 -11.18 -5.07
N ARG A 158 4.13 -10.56 -4.54
CA ARG A 158 2.81 -11.21 -4.39
C ARG A 158 2.14 -11.43 -5.75
N ARG A 159 2.25 -10.47 -6.67
CA ARG A 159 1.71 -10.58 -8.04
C ARG A 159 2.43 -11.66 -8.84
N VAL A 160 3.76 -11.71 -8.80
CA VAL A 160 4.58 -12.77 -9.42
C VAL A 160 4.08 -14.14 -8.97
N LYS A 161 3.86 -14.31 -7.66
CA LYS A 161 3.37 -15.59 -7.09
C LYS A 161 2.00 -15.96 -7.64
N ALA A 162 1.06 -15.02 -7.68
CA ALA A 162 -0.27 -15.27 -8.25
C ALA A 162 -0.25 -15.58 -9.76
N LEU A 163 0.72 -15.04 -10.51
CA LEU A 163 0.86 -15.32 -11.94
C LEU A 163 1.43 -16.72 -12.23
N LYS A 164 2.14 -17.33 -11.27
CA LYS A 164 2.64 -18.70 -11.41
C LYS A 164 1.49 -19.69 -11.50
N ASP A 165 0.47 -19.48 -10.68
CA ASP A 165 -0.74 -20.30 -10.66
C ASP A 165 -1.50 -20.17 -11.98
N GLU A 166 -2.13 -21.26 -12.44
CA GLU A 166 -2.97 -21.23 -13.64
C GLU A 166 -4.16 -20.28 -13.42
N PRO A 167 -4.45 -19.37 -14.37
CA PRO A 167 -5.52 -18.40 -14.20
C PRO A 167 -6.86 -19.13 -14.29
N TYR A 168 -7.71 -18.89 -13.29
CA TYR A 168 -9.05 -19.44 -13.27
C TYR A 168 -9.82 -19.04 -14.54
N SER A 169 -10.29 -20.02 -15.29
CA SER A 169 -11.02 -19.81 -16.53
C SER A 169 -12.49 -20.20 -16.38
N GLN A 170 -13.36 -19.56 -17.17
CA GLN A 170 -14.77 -19.91 -17.24
C GLN A 170 -14.98 -21.41 -17.55
N LYS A 171 -14.11 -22.00 -18.38
CA LYS A 171 -14.18 -23.44 -18.71
C LYS A 171 -13.95 -24.34 -17.50
N GLU A 172 -13.09 -23.91 -16.57
CA GLU A 172 -12.83 -24.62 -15.33
C GLU A 172 -14.04 -24.52 -14.39
N ALA A 173 -14.68 -23.35 -14.33
CA ALA A 173 -15.93 -23.15 -13.60
C ALA A 173 -17.05 -24.06 -14.10
N GLU A 174 -17.23 -24.14 -15.41
CA GLU A 174 -18.25 -24.98 -16.06
C GLU A 174 -17.95 -26.48 -15.83
N ALA A 175 -16.68 -26.89 -15.98
CA ALA A 175 -16.25 -28.25 -15.68
C ALA A 175 -16.51 -28.64 -14.22
N ALA A 176 -16.32 -27.72 -13.27
CA ALA A 176 -16.61 -27.96 -11.86
C ALA A 176 -18.11 -28.13 -11.57
N VAL A 177 -18.99 -27.48 -12.35
CA VAL A 177 -20.45 -27.65 -12.29
C VAL A 177 -20.90 -28.90 -13.06
N GLY A 178 -20.01 -29.56 -13.79
CA GLY A 178 -20.30 -30.73 -14.63
C GLY A 178 -20.78 -30.38 -16.04
N LEU A 179 -20.76 -29.10 -16.43
CA LEU A 179 -20.92 -28.66 -17.81
C LEU A 179 -19.55 -28.76 -18.51
N ARG A 180 -19.20 -29.94 -18.98
CA ARG A 180 -18.04 -30.11 -19.86
C ARG A 180 -18.50 -30.06 -21.31
N THR A 181 -18.03 -29.10 -22.09
CA THR A 181 -18.12 -29.18 -23.55
C THR A 181 -17.11 -30.22 -24.05
N ASP A 182 -17.58 -31.44 -24.27
CA ASP A 182 -16.93 -32.51 -25.02
C ASP A 182 -17.01 -32.24 -26.54
N ASN A 183 -16.62 -31.03 -26.94
CA ASN A 183 -16.27 -30.80 -28.33
C ASN A 183 -15.11 -31.76 -28.62
N GLY A 184 -15.37 -32.80 -29.43
CA GLY A 184 -14.42 -33.87 -29.73
C GLY A 184 -13.06 -33.35 -30.22
N PRO A 185 -12.10 -34.24 -30.53
CA PRO A 185 -10.75 -33.82 -30.90
C PRO A 185 -10.79 -32.69 -31.93
N LEU A 186 -10.09 -31.59 -31.61
CA LEU A 186 -10.05 -30.40 -32.45
C LEU A 186 -9.73 -30.86 -33.87
N ARG A 187 -10.65 -30.60 -34.80
CA ARG A 187 -10.46 -30.95 -36.21
C ARG A 187 -9.28 -30.12 -36.69
N THR A 188 -8.09 -30.71 -36.74
CA THR A 188 -6.90 -30.04 -37.24
C THR A 188 -7.14 -29.73 -38.71
N SER A 189 -7.55 -28.49 -39.01
CA SER A 189 -7.46 -27.97 -40.37
C SER A 189 -5.98 -27.80 -40.69
N MET A 190 -5.37 -28.88 -41.15
CA MET A 190 -4.07 -28.89 -41.80
C MET A 190 -4.11 -27.92 -42.98
N SER A 191 -3.51 -26.73 -42.83
CA SER A 191 -2.66 -26.08 -43.84
C SER A 191 -2.36 -24.61 -43.51
N LYS A 192 -1.08 -24.30 -43.25
CA LYS A 192 -0.40 -23.24 -44.01
C LYS A 192 1.08 -23.61 -44.16
N PRO A 193 1.53 -24.12 -45.33
CA PRO A 193 2.95 -24.26 -45.57
C PRO A 193 3.60 -22.88 -45.62
N GLN A 194 4.70 -22.71 -44.89
CA GLN A 194 5.62 -21.59 -45.06
C GLN A 194 6.56 -21.95 -46.22
N THR A 195 6.26 -21.49 -47.43
CA THR A 195 7.21 -21.41 -48.53
C THR A 195 7.78 -20.01 -48.58
N ILE A 196 9.04 -19.83 -48.16
CA ILE A 196 9.90 -18.80 -48.73
C ILE A 196 11.28 -19.44 -48.89
N GLU A 197 11.71 -19.46 -50.14
CA GLU A 197 12.82 -20.18 -50.72
C GLU A 197 14.17 -19.66 -50.20
N VAL A 198 15.12 -20.58 -50.03
CA VAL A 198 16.55 -20.27 -50.01
C VAL A 198 17.12 -20.78 -51.31
N GLU A 199 17.40 -19.91 -52.28
CA GLU A 199 18.43 -20.15 -53.30
C GLU A 199 19.20 -18.86 -53.63
N MET A 200 20.42 -18.82 -53.09
CA MET A 200 21.69 -18.40 -53.68
C MET A 200 21.71 -17.87 -55.14
N ALA A 201 22.33 -16.70 -55.32
CA ALA A 201 23.08 -16.35 -56.53
C ALA A 201 24.25 -15.43 -56.15
N THR A 202 25.47 -15.95 -56.36
CA THR A 202 26.72 -15.28 -56.76
C THR A 202 27.14 -13.95 -56.13
#